data_AF-A0A7S4BIR9-F1
#
_entry.id   AF-A0A7S4BIR9-F1
#
_cell.length_a   1.000
_cell.length_b   1.000
_cell.length_c   1.000
_cell.angle_alpha   90.00
_cell.angle_beta   90.00
_cell.angle_gamma   90.00
#
_symmetry.space_group_name_H-M   'P 1'
#
loop_
_entity.id
_entity.type
_entity.pdbx_description
1 polymer ?
#
loop_
_entity_poly.entity_id
_entity_poly.type
_entity_poly.pdbx_seq_one_letter_code
_entity_poly.pdbx_strand_id
1 'polypeptide(L)'
;MRDRMRTHYTEADNELHHLLIMEALGGNASSVDRAFAQGMAFFYYWYVVLVYSISEQAAYHLSELIEDHAYYTYDAFLERKADELKLLPVPPIAREYYDSPTSFPFTMSYLPNSEDQGETTGRGRPPMQSLYDVFVNVRDDEAEHWQTLCSLVQYDSLPSTPELKLEATKPAPLLK
;
A
#
# COMPACT_ATOMS: atom_id res chain seq x y z
N MET A 1 -6.87 -0.79 19.46
CA MET A 1 -5.38 -0.70 19.56
C MET A 1 -4.68 -1.90 18.95
N ARG A 2 -5.04 -3.15 19.33
CA ARG A 2 -4.44 -4.36 18.75
C ARG A 2 -4.67 -4.48 17.24
N ASP A 3 -5.88 -4.18 16.80
CA ASP A 3 -6.26 -4.28 15.37
C ASP A 3 -5.59 -3.18 14.53
N ARG A 4 -5.52 -1.94 15.04
CA ARG A 4 -4.77 -0.83 14.42
C ARG A 4 -3.29 -1.14 14.19
N MET A 5 -2.62 -1.69 15.20
CA MET A 5 -1.21 -2.04 15.06
C MET A 5 -1.01 -3.19 14.07
N ARG A 6 -1.96 -4.15 14.02
CA ARG A 6 -1.94 -5.22 13.03
C ARG A 6 -2.09 -4.67 11.61
N THR A 7 -3.07 -3.80 11.40
CA THR A 7 -3.29 -3.03 10.17
C THR A 7 -2.01 -2.37 9.67
N HIS A 8 -1.39 -1.51 10.49
CA HIS A 8 -0.18 -0.77 10.08
C HIS A 8 1.00 -1.72 9.80
N TYR A 9 1.09 -2.84 10.52
CA TYR A 9 2.08 -3.86 10.23
C TYR A 9 1.83 -4.54 8.88
N THR A 10 0.58 -4.86 8.57
CA THR A 10 0.22 -5.46 7.28
C THR A 10 0.41 -4.47 6.12
N GLU A 11 0.14 -3.17 6.32
CA GLU A 11 0.47 -2.11 5.36
C GLU A 11 1.97 -2.07 5.07
N ALA A 12 2.78 -1.97 6.12
CA ALA A 12 4.23 -1.91 5.98
C ALA A 12 4.83 -3.18 5.34
N ASP A 13 4.23 -4.35 5.59
CA ASP A 13 4.60 -5.60 4.93
C ASP A 13 4.22 -5.59 3.43
N ASN A 14 3.05 -5.04 3.07
CA ASN A 14 2.65 -4.89 1.66
C ASN A 14 3.61 -3.96 0.90
N GLU A 15 3.93 -2.79 1.46
CA GLU A 15 4.90 -1.83 0.92
C GLU A 15 6.31 -2.44 0.74
N LEU A 16 6.74 -3.26 1.71
CA LEU A 16 8.01 -3.98 1.59
C LEU A 16 8.00 -4.92 0.38
N HIS A 17 6.89 -5.62 0.12
CA HIS A 17 6.79 -6.51 -1.03
C HIS A 17 6.75 -5.75 -2.36
N HIS A 18 6.12 -4.58 -2.41
CA HIS A 18 6.23 -3.68 -3.58
C HIS A 18 7.68 -3.31 -3.85
N LEU A 19 8.43 -2.90 -2.82
CA LEU A 19 9.86 -2.60 -2.93
C LEU A 19 10.63 -3.81 -3.49
N LEU A 20 10.43 -4.99 -2.91
CA LEU A 20 11.13 -6.21 -3.36
C LEU A 20 10.80 -6.59 -4.82
N ILE A 21 9.57 -6.34 -5.27
CA ILE A 21 9.19 -6.48 -6.68
C ILE A 21 10.00 -5.50 -7.55
N MET A 22 10.08 -4.22 -7.17
CA MET A 22 10.86 -3.22 -7.92
C MET A 22 12.36 -3.56 -7.94
N GLU A 23 12.90 -4.06 -6.84
CA GLU A 23 14.29 -4.51 -6.77
C GLU A 23 14.56 -5.69 -7.71
N ALA A 24 13.65 -6.67 -7.76
CA ALA A 24 13.74 -7.82 -8.67
C ALA A 24 13.66 -7.41 -10.15
N LEU A 25 12.98 -6.29 -10.45
CA LEU A 25 12.92 -5.69 -11.78
C LEU A 25 14.14 -4.81 -12.11
N GLY A 26 15.09 -4.67 -11.18
CA GLY A 26 16.34 -3.95 -11.39
C GLY A 26 16.42 -2.57 -10.72
N GLY A 27 15.42 -2.17 -9.93
CA GLY A 27 15.42 -0.90 -9.18
C GLY A 27 16.60 -0.75 -8.21
N ASN A 28 17.29 -1.85 -7.90
CA ASN A 28 18.43 -1.90 -7.00
C ASN A 28 19.81 -2.02 -7.70
N ALA A 29 19.84 -1.97 -9.04
CA ALA A 29 21.06 -2.27 -9.80
C ALA A 29 22.17 -1.22 -9.63
N SER A 30 21.81 0.05 -9.44
CA SER A 30 22.73 1.18 -9.34
C SER A 30 23.16 1.44 -7.89
N SER A 31 24.47 1.51 -7.65
CA SER A 31 25.02 1.87 -6.33
C SER A 31 24.67 3.28 -5.89
N VAL A 32 24.46 4.20 -6.85
CA VAL A 32 24.07 5.58 -6.56
C VAL A 32 22.62 5.63 -6.11
N ASP A 33 21.75 4.91 -6.81
CA ASP A 33 20.31 4.85 -6.51
C ASP A 33 20.09 4.22 -5.13
N ARG A 34 20.86 3.18 -4.79
CA ARG A 34 20.89 2.58 -3.46
C ARG A 34 21.26 3.58 -2.36
N ALA A 35 22.37 4.27 -2.53
CA ALA A 35 22.85 5.22 -1.53
C ALA A 35 21.85 6.37 -1.33
N PHE A 36 21.23 6.83 -2.42
CA PHE A 36 20.20 7.85 -2.39
C PHE A 36 18.92 7.36 -1.70
N ALA A 37 18.39 6.20 -2.08
CA ALA A 37 17.20 5.61 -1.49
C ALA A 37 17.35 5.34 0.02
N GLN A 38 18.49 4.78 0.44
CA GLN A 38 18.80 4.53 1.86
C GLN A 38 18.91 5.84 2.65
N GLY A 39 19.55 6.86 2.07
CA GLY A 39 19.63 8.19 2.67
C GLY A 39 18.24 8.81 2.86
N MET A 40 17.40 8.78 1.81
CA MET A 40 16.02 9.27 1.89
C MET A 40 15.22 8.51 2.95
N ALA A 41 15.28 7.17 2.95
CA ALA A 41 14.56 6.35 3.93
C ALA A 41 14.94 6.70 5.38
N PHE A 42 16.23 6.92 5.66
CA PHE A 42 16.70 7.33 6.98
C PHE A 42 16.11 8.68 7.42
N PHE A 43 16.18 9.71 6.57
CA PHE A 43 15.65 11.03 6.92
C PHE A 43 14.13 11.04 6.98
N TYR A 44 13.47 10.32 6.07
CA TYR A 44 12.03 10.21 6.01
C TYR A 44 11.46 9.51 7.25
N TYR A 45 12.11 8.44 7.72
CA TYR A 45 11.74 7.79 8.98
C TYR A 45 11.70 8.78 10.15
N TRP A 46 12.76 9.55 10.36
CA TRP A 46 12.81 10.53 11.45
C TRP A 46 11.82 11.67 11.26
N TYR A 47 11.58 12.09 10.02
CA TYR A 47 10.56 13.09 9.71
C TYR A 47 9.17 12.62 10.13
N VAL A 48 8.76 11.42 9.73
CA VAL A 48 7.45 10.84 10.10
C VAL A 48 7.32 10.65 11.61
N VAL A 49 8.38 10.18 12.29
CA VAL A 49 8.40 10.05 13.77
C VAL A 49 8.14 11.40 14.44
N LEU A 50 8.76 12.47 13.97
CA LEU A 50 8.56 13.82 14.52
C LEU A 50 7.15 14.34 14.25
N VAL A 51 6.65 14.19 13.01
CA VAL A 51 5.28 14.61 12.66
C VAL A 51 4.27 13.86 13.53
N TYR A 52 4.38 12.53 13.64
CA TYR A 52 3.48 11.72 14.46
C TYR A 52 3.53 12.11 15.94
N SER A 53 4.73 12.38 16.47
CA SER A 53 4.91 12.81 17.87
C SER A 53 4.26 14.16 18.18
N ILE A 54 4.13 15.04 17.16
CA ILE A 54 3.48 16.35 17.29
C ILE A 54 1.96 16.24 17.03
N SER A 55 1.58 15.51 15.98
CA SER A 55 0.20 15.33 15.56
C SER A 55 0.02 14.02 14.78
N GLU A 56 -0.65 13.07 15.41
CA GLU A 56 -1.07 11.81 14.78
C GLU A 56 -1.94 12.07 13.54
N GLN A 57 -2.86 13.04 13.59
CA GLN A 57 -3.71 13.40 12.45
C GLN A 57 -2.90 13.93 11.25
N ALA A 58 -1.87 14.75 11.50
CA ALA A 58 -0.99 15.24 10.43
C ALA A 58 -0.16 14.12 9.81
N ALA A 59 0.27 13.14 10.62
CA ALA A 59 0.99 11.97 10.12
C ALA A 59 0.11 11.11 9.21
N TYR A 60 -1.13 10.83 9.61
CA TYR A 60 -2.05 10.08 8.74
C TYR A 60 -2.45 10.84 7.48
N HIS A 61 -2.67 12.16 7.57
CA HIS A 61 -2.92 12.98 6.39
C HIS A 61 -1.73 13.00 5.42
N LEU A 62 -0.50 13.02 5.94
CA LEU A 62 0.71 12.88 5.12
C LEU A 62 0.73 11.53 4.39
N SER A 63 0.47 10.43 5.09
CA SER A 63 0.40 9.11 4.46
C SER A 63 -0.70 9.06 3.40
N GLU A 64 -1.89 9.59 3.68
CA GLU A 64 -2.98 9.66 2.71
C GLU A 64 -2.58 10.36 1.41
N LEU A 65 -1.88 11.50 1.50
CA LEU A 65 -1.39 12.20 0.31
C LEU A 65 -0.34 11.40 -0.49
N ILE A 66 0.43 10.56 0.19
CA ILE A 66 1.42 9.69 -0.44
C ILE A 66 0.72 8.56 -1.18
N GLU A 67 -0.24 7.89 -0.55
CA GLU A 67 -1.01 6.81 -1.18
C GLU A 67 -1.82 7.30 -2.38
N ASP A 68 -2.47 8.46 -2.26
CA ASP A 68 -3.20 9.08 -3.38
C ASP A 68 -2.26 9.38 -4.55
N HIS A 69 -1.07 9.91 -4.26
CA HIS A 69 -0.06 10.16 -5.30
C HIS A 69 0.50 8.86 -5.91
N ALA A 70 0.72 7.82 -5.10
CA ALA A 70 1.20 6.51 -5.54
C ALA A 70 0.20 5.88 -6.50
N TYR A 71 -1.09 5.87 -6.15
CA TYR A 71 -2.17 5.38 -7.02
C TYR A 71 -2.11 6.01 -8.42
N TYR A 72 -2.15 7.36 -8.50
CA TYR A 72 -2.13 8.04 -9.80
C TYR A 72 -0.83 7.83 -10.57
N THR A 73 0.29 7.66 -9.87
CA THR A 73 1.58 7.37 -10.50
C THR A 73 1.56 5.99 -11.18
N TYR A 74 1.05 4.97 -10.50
CA TYR A 74 0.92 3.64 -11.09
C TYR A 74 -0.14 3.57 -12.18
N ASP A 75 -1.27 4.27 -12.00
CA ASP A 75 -2.33 4.32 -13.01
C ASP A 75 -1.81 4.94 -14.32
N ALA A 76 -1.13 6.09 -14.24
CA ALA A 76 -0.50 6.71 -15.39
C ALA A 76 0.63 5.84 -16.00
N PHE A 77 1.35 5.08 -15.18
CA PHE A 77 2.37 4.15 -15.66
C PHE A 77 1.74 2.99 -16.44
N LEU A 78 0.67 2.39 -15.92
CA LEU A 78 -0.10 1.33 -16.57
C LEU A 78 -0.66 1.78 -17.91
N GLU A 79 -1.26 2.98 -17.98
CA GLU A 79 -1.77 3.55 -19.23
C GLU A 79 -0.66 3.71 -20.28
N ARG A 80 0.49 4.25 -19.88
CA ARG A 80 1.61 4.54 -20.78
C ARG A 80 2.36 3.31 -21.25
N LYS A 81 2.41 2.25 -20.44
CA LYS A 81 3.27 1.08 -20.65
C LYS A 81 2.51 -0.23 -20.80
N ALA A 82 1.18 -0.17 -20.95
CA ALA A 82 0.30 -1.34 -21.03
C ALA A 82 0.81 -2.42 -22.00
N ASP A 83 1.12 -2.04 -23.23
CA ASP A 83 1.52 -2.99 -24.28
C ASP A 83 2.85 -3.67 -23.97
N GLU A 84 3.82 -2.93 -23.41
CA GLU A 84 5.12 -3.48 -23.01
C GLU A 84 4.97 -4.42 -21.81
N LEU A 85 4.22 -4.01 -20.78
CA LEU A 85 4.05 -4.76 -19.55
C LEU A 85 3.29 -6.08 -19.75
N LYS A 86 2.33 -6.11 -20.67
CA LYS A 86 1.56 -7.34 -21.00
C LYS A 86 2.41 -8.43 -21.65
N LEU A 87 3.55 -8.07 -22.23
CA LEU A 87 4.50 -9.00 -22.85
C LEU A 87 5.51 -9.55 -21.85
N LEU A 88 5.66 -8.92 -20.69
CA LEU A 88 6.65 -9.30 -19.68
C LEU A 88 6.08 -10.33 -18.70
N PRO A 89 6.89 -11.32 -18.29
CA PRO A 89 6.43 -12.34 -17.37
C PRO A 89 6.26 -11.77 -15.95
N VAL A 90 5.40 -12.41 -15.17
CA VAL A 90 5.25 -12.13 -13.74
C VAL A 90 6.54 -12.51 -12.99
N PRO A 91 7.16 -11.61 -12.21
CA PRO A 91 8.33 -11.92 -11.39
C PRO A 91 8.00 -13.01 -10.35
N PRO A 92 8.94 -13.93 -10.03
CA PRO A 92 8.70 -14.98 -9.05
C PRO A 92 8.28 -14.45 -7.68
N ILE A 93 8.88 -13.34 -7.23
CA ILE A 93 8.57 -12.72 -5.93
C ILE A 93 7.14 -12.15 -5.87
N ALA A 94 6.62 -11.65 -7.00
CA ALA A 94 5.23 -11.20 -7.07
C ALA A 94 4.28 -12.39 -6.94
N ARG A 95 4.57 -13.53 -7.59
CA ARG A 95 3.79 -14.76 -7.40
C ARG A 95 3.83 -15.25 -5.97
N GLU A 96 5.01 -15.30 -5.38
CA GLU A 96 5.16 -15.70 -3.99
C GLU A 96 4.34 -14.82 -3.05
N TYR A 97 4.25 -13.53 -3.33
CA TYR A 97 3.46 -12.61 -2.51
C TYR A 97 1.95 -12.70 -2.78
N TYR A 98 1.51 -12.58 -4.03
CA TYR A 98 0.09 -12.45 -4.38
C TYR A 98 -0.62 -13.80 -4.58
N ASP A 99 0.07 -14.86 -5.00
CA ASP A 99 -0.51 -16.19 -5.21
C ASP A 99 -0.41 -17.07 -3.93
N SER A 100 0.33 -16.64 -2.90
CA SER A 100 0.54 -17.46 -1.70
C SER A 100 -0.74 -17.56 -0.85
N PRO A 101 -1.15 -18.79 -0.47
CA PRO A 101 -2.30 -19.01 0.40
C PRO A 101 -2.04 -18.58 1.85
N THR A 102 -0.80 -18.29 2.21
CA THR A 102 -0.41 -17.77 3.53
C THR A 102 -0.14 -16.28 3.54
N SER A 103 -0.11 -15.64 2.36
CA SER A 103 -0.02 -14.18 2.28
C SER A 103 -1.31 -13.62 2.86
N PHE A 104 -1.22 -12.90 3.98
CA PHE A 104 -2.36 -12.23 4.59
C PHE A 104 -2.58 -10.95 3.80
N PRO A 105 -3.59 -10.88 2.90
CA PRO A 105 -3.80 -9.69 2.10
C PRO A 105 -4.13 -8.53 3.04
N PHE A 106 -3.63 -7.33 2.74
CA PHE A 106 -3.95 -6.12 3.49
C PHE A 106 -5.46 -5.95 3.66
N THR A 107 -6.23 -6.23 2.60
CA THR A 107 -7.69 -6.30 2.56
C THR A 107 -8.31 -7.12 3.71
N MET A 108 -7.62 -8.18 4.17
CA MET A 108 -8.12 -9.09 5.20
C MET A 108 -7.77 -8.64 6.62
N SER A 109 -6.92 -7.63 6.79
CA SER A 109 -6.52 -7.13 8.11
C SER A 109 -7.66 -6.41 8.87
N TYR A 110 -8.71 -5.98 8.16
CA TYR A 110 -9.86 -5.24 8.68
C TYR A 110 -11.12 -6.08 8.91
N LEU A 111 -11.17 -7.32 8.41
CA LEU A 111 -12.35 -8.16 8.54
C LEU A 111 -12.42 -8.75 9.96
N PRO A 112 -13.46 -8.45 10.76
CA PRO A 112 -13.59 -9.01 12.09
C PRO A 112 -13.98 -10.49 11.98
N ASN A 113 -13.17 -11.38 12.57
CA ASN A 113 -13.47 -12.80 12.79
C ASN A 113 -13.96 -13.59 11.56
N SER A 114 -13.08 -13.86 10.60
CA SER A 114 -13.21 -15.10 9.81
C SER A 114 -12.38 -16.21 10.47
N GLU A 115 -12.88 -16.73 11.59
CA GLU A 115 -12.49 -18.07 12.09
C GLU A 115 -13.00 -19.20 11.18
N ASP A 116 -13.57 -18.86 10.02
CA ASP A 116 -13.90 -19.81 8.97
C ASP A 116 -12.62 -20.13 8.18
N GLN A 117 -11.89 -21.14 8.67
CA GLN A 117 -10.79 -21.83 8.00
C GLN A 117 -11.30 -22.64 6.79
N GLY A 118 -12.11 -22.02 5.93
CA GLY A 118 -12.50 -22.55 4.64
C GLY A 118 -11.71 -21.83 3.56
N GLU A 119 -10.91 -22.58 2.80
CA GLU A 119 -10.31 -22.23 1.50
C GLU A 119 -10.72 -20.86 0.93
N THR A 120 -10.08 -19.78 1.40
CA THR A 120 -10.25 -18.43 0.86
C THR A 120 -8.94 -17.99 0.25
N THR A 121 -8.56 -18.67 -0.83
CA THR A 121 -7.55 -18.15 -1.75
C THR A 121 -8.06 -16.82 -2.32
N GLY A 122 -7.36 -15.71 -2.01
CA GLY A 122 -7.31 -14.48 -2.83
C GLY A 122 -8.63 -13.96 -3.40
N ARG A 123 -9.72 -13.92 -2.63
CA ARG A 123 -11.03 -13.47 -3.14
C ARG A 123 -11.06 -11.94 -3.29
N GLY A 124 -10.45 -11.42 -4.36
CA GLY A 124 -10.57 -10.02 -4.75
C GLY A 124 -9.49 -9.53 -5.71
N ARG A 125 -8.27 -10.06 -5.63
CA ARG A 125 -7.15 -9.58 -6.45
C ARG A 125 -7.19 -10.17 -7.87
N PRO A 126 -6.96 -9.34 -8.92
CA PRO A 126 -6.80 -9.81 -10.28
C PRO A 126 -5.75 -10.93 -10.41
N PRO A 127 -6.05 -12.00 -11.16
CA PRO A 127 -5.08 -13.05 -11.42
C PRO A 127 -3.92 -12.51 -12.26
N MET A 128 -2.68 -12.88 -11.91
CA MET A 128 -1.49 -12.38 -12.60
C MET A 128 -1.05 -13.27 -13.76
N GLN A 129 -1.21 -12.77 -14.99
CA GLN A 129 -0.76 -13.43 -16.22
C GLN A 129 0.50 -12.76 -16.78
N SER A 130 0.66 -11.47 -16.52
CA SER A 130 1.74 -10.63 -17.03
C SER A 130 2.22 -9.63 -15.97
N LEU A 131 3.33 -8.95 -16.23
CA LEU A 131 3.82 -7.89 -15.37
C LEU A 131 2.82 -6.73 -15.24
N TYR A 132 1.98 -6.50 -16.27
CA TYR A 132 0.89 -5.53 -16.20
C TYR A 132 -0.04 -5.81 -15.02
N ASP A 133 -0.44 -7.06 -14.83
CA ASP A 133 -1.37 -7.46 -13.77
C ASP A 133 -0.74 -7.30 -12.38
N VAL A 134 0.58 -7.42 -12.27
CA VAL A 134 1.32 -7.14 -11.02
C VAL A 134 1.18 -5.67 -10.65
N PHE A 135 1.42 -4.76 -11.60
CA PHE A 135 1.29 -3.32 -11.35
C PHE A 135 -0.17 -2.89 -11.12
N VAL A 136 -1.15 -3.61 -11.67
CA VAL A 136 -2.57 -3.42 -11.30
C VAL A 136 -2.78 -3.77 -9.84
N ASN A 137 -2.28 -4.92 -9.36
CA ASN A 137 -2.38 -5.29 -7.95
C ASN A 137 -1.68 -4.28 -7.03
N VAL A 138 -0.49 -3.81 -7.39
CA VAL A 138 0.23 -2.76 -6.64
C VAL A 138 -0.59 -1.48 -6.56
N ARG A 139 -1.10 -0.97 -7.70
CA ARG A 139 -1.96 0.23 -7.73
C ARG A 139 -3.20 0.06 -6.84
N ASP A 140 -3.85 -1.09 -6.92
CA ASP A 140 -5.08 -1.37 -6.18
C ASP A 140 -4.79 -1.49 -4.67
N ASP A 141 -3.62 -2.00 -4.27
CA ASP A 141 -3.15 -1.97 -2.88
C ASP A 141 -3.04 -0.53 -2.36
N GLU A 142 -2.46 0.41 -3.12
CA GLU A 142 -2.36 1.83 -2.71
C GLU A 142 -3.73 2.48 -2.51
N ALA A 143 -4.71 2.10 -3.34
CA ALA A 143 -6.09 2.56 -3.18
C ALA A 143 -6.71 2.03 -1.87
N GLU A 144 -6.40 0.79 -1.47
CA GLU A 144 -6.85 0.22 -0.20
C GLU A 144 -6.15 0.87 1.00
N HIS A 145 -4.85 1.15 0.89
CA HIS A 145 -4.08 1.89 1.89
C HIS A 145 -4.72 3.27 2.13
N TRP A 146 -4.95 4.02 1.04
CA TRP A 146 -5.61 5.32 1.08
C TRP A 146 -6.98 5.28 1.77
N GLN A 147 -7.84 4.33 1.39
CA GLN A 147 -9.18 4.18 1.98
C GLN A 147 -9.13 3.88 3.48
N THR A 148 -8.19 3.03 3.88
CA THR A 148 -7.96 2.69 5.28
C THR A 148 -7.54 3.92 6.08
N LEU A 149 -6.55 4.66 5.60
CA LEU A 149 -6.04 5.86 6.25
C LEU A 149 -7.14 6.92 6.37
N CYS A 150 -7.91 7.16 5.31
CA CYS A 150 -9.07 8.05 5.35
C CYS A 150 -10.09 7.62 6.42
N SER A 151 -10.39 6.32 6.51
CA SER A 151 -11.34 5.78 7.49
C SER A 151 -10.84 5.97 8.93
N LEU A 152 -9.55 5.69 9.16
CA LEU A 152 -8.90 5.86 10.46
C LEU A 152 -8.92 7.32 10.92
N VAL A 153 -8.63 8.27 10.02
CA VAL A 153 -8.64 9.70 10.34
C VAL A 153 -10.05 10.23 10.59
N GLN A 154 -11.01 9.87 9.74
CA GLN A 154 -12.36 10.46 9.79
C GLN A 154 -13.24 9.84 10.86
N TYR A 155 -13.13 8.53 11.06
CA TYR A 155 -14.07 7.77 11.88
C TYR A 155 -13.41 7.09 13.07
N ASP A 156 -12.10 7.27 13.28
CA ASP A 156 -11.32 6.58 14.32
C ASP A 156 -11.55 5.05 14.30
N SER A 157 -11.88 4.50 13.13
CA SER A 157 -12.30 3.10 12.97
C SER A 157 -11.83 2.53 11.64
N LEU A 158 -11.73 1.20 11.62
CA LEU A 158 -11.38 0.45 10.42
C LEU A 158 -12.57 0.41 9.46
N PRO A 159 -12.33 0.39 8.13
CA PRO A 159 -13.40 0.28 7.16
C PRO A 159 -14.18 -1.01 7.42
N SER A 160 -15.43 -0.88 7.86
CA SER A 160 -16.29 -2.00 8.25
C SER A 160 -17.47 -2.20 7.30
N THR A 161 -17.66 -1.33 6.29
CA THR A 161 -18.76 -1.45 5.32
C THR A 161 -18.48 -0.61 4.05
N PRO A 162 -18.88 -1.05 2.83
CA PRO A 162 -18.59 -0.34 1.57
C PRO A 162 -19.34 0.98 1.33
N GLU A 163 -20.07 1.50 2.33
CA GLU A 163 -21.06 2.59 2.16
C GLU A 163 -20.58 3.98 2.63
N LEU A 164 -19.38 4.11 3.20
CA LEU A 164 -18.87 5.42 3.61
C LEU A 164 -18.28 6.15 2.40
N LYS A 165 -18.85 7.32 2.07
CA LYS A 165 -18.23 8.26 1.13
C LYS A 165 -16.95 8.78 1.77
N LEU A 166 -15.83 8.15 1.46
CA LEU A 166 -14.50 8.61 1.85
C LEU A 166 -14.14 9.83 0.98
N GLU A 167 -13.92 10.96 1.62
CA GLU A 167 -13.31 12.13 0.99
C GLU A 167 -11.86 12.25 1.46
N ALA A 168 -10.98 12.91 0.69
CA ALA A 168 -9.65 13.20 1.19
C ALA A 168 -9.73 14.07 2.46
N THR A 169 -8.93 13.76 3.48
CA THR A 169 -8.95 14.54 4.72
C THR A 169 -8.39 15.93 4.47
N LYS A 170 -8.94 16.93 5.17
CA LYS A 170 -8.47 18.32 5.08
C LYS A 170 -7.57 18.61 6.27
N PRO A 171 -6.45 19.32 6.08
CA PRO A 171 -5.62 19.74 7.19
C PRO A 171 -6.46 20.56 8.18
N ALA A 172 -6.22 20.36 9.48
CA ALA A 172 -6.85 21.17 10.51
C ALA A 172 -6.59 22.66 10.22
N PRO A 173 -7.59 23.55 10.37
CA PRO A 173 -7.39 24.97 10.12
C PRO A 173 -6.27 25.48 11.02
N LEU A 174 -5.35 26.26 10.44
CA LEU A 174 -4.26 26.89 11.19
C LEU A 174 -4.89 27.67 12.36
N LEU A 175 -4.46 27.34 13.59
CA LEU A 175 -4.81 28.12 14.76
C LEU A 175 -4.30 29.55 14.53
N LYS A 176 -5.22 30.50 14.44
CA LYS A 176 -4.92 31.93 14.28
C LYS A 176 -4.31 32.52 15.55
#